data_AF-A0A317QN61-F1
#
_entry.id   AF-A0A317QN61-F1
#
_cell.length_a   1.000
_cell.length_b   1.000
_cell.length_c   1.000
_cell.angle_alpha   90.00
_cell.angle_beta   90.00
_cell.angle_gamma   90.00
#
_symmetry.space_group_name_H-M   'P 1'
#
loop_
_entity.id
_entity.type
_entity.pdbx_description
1 polymer ?
#
loop_
_entity_poly.entity_id
_entity_poly.type
_entity_poly.pdbx_seq_one_letter_code
_entity_poly.pdbx_strand_id
1 'polypeptide(L)'
;MTNRLVRATVIGGVGVVLATAVPATAQAAAVVIRNRQVVDCYTEAGNLPFLPVPEVGIENSTVVLTPRGGLNVTCFGQLPEGISPPAKTYQAWVPCHSDTDVVQGHIVVTASGRVTMTCHFPPPA
;
A
#
# COMPACT_ATOMS: atom_id res chain seq x y z
N MET A 1 69.88 29.48 43.41
CA MET A 1 68.65 29.37 42.59
C MET A 1 69.05 28.71 41.29
N THR A 2 68.78 27.41 41.18
CA THR A 2 69.21 26.59 40.04
C THR A 2 68.29 25.37 39.95
N ASN A 3 67.46 25.28 38.90
CA ASN A 3 67.43 24.13 37.98
C ASN A 3 66.18 24.10 37.08
N ARG A 4 66.50 23.91 35.78
CA ARG A 4 65.85 23.03 34.79
C ARG A 4 64.46 23.37 34.23
N LEU A 5 64.52 24.00 33.06
CA LEU A 5 63.84 23.63 31.79
C LEU A 5 63.07 22.29 31.80
N VAL A 6 61.78 22.34 31.39
CA VAL A 6 61.18 21.36 30.47
C VAL A 6 60.21 22.09 29.53
N ARG A 7 60.59 22.19 28.25
CA ARG A 7 59.69 22.41 27.11
C ARG A 7 59.01 21.07 26.79
N ALA A 8 57.70 21.06 26.59
CA ALA A 8 57.00 19.94 25.96
C ALA A 8 56.02 20.48 24.90
N THR A 9 56.54 20.61 23.69
CA THR A 9 55.79 20.73 22.43
C THR A 9 55.08 19.40 22.17
N VAL A 10 53.73 19.39 22.08
CA VAL A 10 52.99 18.25 21.55
C VAL A 10 52.65 18.54 20.08
N ILE A 11 53.36 17.82 19.23
CA ILE A 11 53.20 17.71 17.79
C ILE A 11 52.12 16.66 17.52
N GLY A 12 51.27 16.90 16.52
CA GLY A 12 50.74 15.84 15.66
C GLY A 12 49.33 15.36 15.98
N GLY A 13 48.39 15.74 15.10
CA GLY A 13 47.04 15.20 15.09
C GLY A 13 46.32 15.47 13.78
N VAL A 14 46.93 15.12 12.64
CA VAL A 14 46.18 15.01 11.37
C VAL A 14 45.51 13.64 11.36
N GLY A 15 44.32 13.56 11.95
CA GLY A 15 43.44 12.42 11.82
C GLY A 15 42.61 12.57 10.54
N VAL A 16 43.08 11.99 9.43
CA VAL A 16 42.24 11.77 8.25
C VAL A 16 41.23 10.69 8.62
N VAL A 17 40.03 11.10 9.01
CA VAL A 17 38.88 10.20 9.10
C VAL A 17 38.41 9.96 7.67
N LEU A 18 38.87 8.86 7.07
CA LEU A 18 38.22 8.29 5.89
C LEU A 18 36.82 7.84 6.31
N ALA A 19 35.83 8.72 6.12
CA ALA A 19 34.43 8.36 6.17
C ALA A 19 34.17 7.38 5.02
N THR A 20 34.22 6.09 5.32
CA THR A 20 33.70 5.06 4.43
C THR A 20 32.22 5.35 4.25
N ALA A 21 31.86 5.85 3.07
CA ALA A 21 30.48 5.95 2.63
C ALA A 21 29.90 4.55 2.62
N VAL A 22 29.22 4.16 3.70
CA VAL A 22 28.35 2.99 3.70
C VAL A 22 27.25 3.33 2.70
N PRO A 23 27.09 2.58 1.59
CA PRO A 23 25.93 2.78 0.74
C PRO A 23 24.72 2.38 1.59
N ALA A 24 24.05 3.38 2.15
CA ALA A 24 22.73 3.21 2.74
C ALA A 24 21.82 2.80 1.58
N THR A 25 21.63 1.49 1.39
CA THR A 25 20.57 0.98 0.53
C THR A 25 19.27 1.45 1.17
N ALA A 26 18.69 2.52 0.65
CA ALA A 26 17.36 2.97 1.03
C ALA A 26 16.38 1.86 0.64
N GLN A 27 16.13 0.94 1.57
CA GLN A 27 15.12 -0.09 1.41
C GLN A 27 13.77 0.59 1.58
N ALA A 28 13.21 1.03 0.46
CA ALA A 28 11.88 1.56 0.36
C ALA A 28 10.90 0.38 0.56
N ALA A 29 10.63 0.02 1.82
CA ALA A 29 9.76 -1.09 2.17
C ALA A 29 8.31 -0.72 1.85
N ALA A 30 7.63 -1.52 1.03
CA ALA A 30 6.19 -1.47 0.91
C ALA A 30 5.58 -2.20 2.11
N VAL A 31 4.67 -1.55 2.83
CA VAL A 31 3.94 -2.22 3.93
C VAL A 31 2.75 -2.93 3.31
N VAL A 32 2.75 -4.27 3.41
CA VAL A 32 1.64 -5.11 2.94
C VAL A 32 0.83 -5.55 4.14
N ILE A 33 -0.42 -5.08 4.22
CA ILE A 33 -1.40 -5.49 5.22
C ILE A 33 -2.34 -6.48 4.54
N ARG A 34 -2.28 -7.76 4.93
CA ARG A 34 -3.17 -8.82 4.45
C ARG A 34 -4.24 -9.08 5.51
N ASN A 35 -5.52 -8.90 5.14
CA ASN A 35 -6.74 -9.18 5.91
C ASN A 35 -6.74 -8.72 7.38
N ARG A 36 -7.34 -7.56 7.70
CA ARG A 36 -7.58 -7.11 9.11
C ARG A 36 -8.74 -6.11 9.33
N GLN A 37 -9.86 -6.17 8.60
CA GLN A 37 -10.98 -5.22 8.83
C GLN A 37 -10.55 -3.72 8.84
N VAL A 38 -9.40 -3.40 8.20
CA VAL A 38 -8.83 -2.04 8.17
C VAL A 38 -9.52 -1.21 7.09
N VAL A 39 -10.03 -1.89 6.07
CA VAL A 39 -10.81 -1.30 4.98
C VAL A 39 -12.02 -2.20 4.74
N ASP A 40 -13.19 -1.59 4.77
CA ASP A 40 -14.44 -2.25 4.37
C ASP A 40 -14.54 -2.19 2.85
N CYS A 41 -14.44 -3.36 2.22
CA CYS A 41 -14.61 -3.48 0.79
C CYS A 41 -16.07 -3.80 0.49
N TYR A 42 -16.74 -2.93 -0.27
CA TYR A 42 -18.10 -3.18 -0.75
C TYR A 42 -18.26 -2.69 -2.19
N THR A 43 -19.26 -3.21 -2.89
CA THR A 43 -19.66 -2.77 -4.21
C THR A 43 -21.17 -2.63 -4.28
N GLU A 44 -21.63 -1.62 -5.02
CA GLU A 44 -23.05 -1.31 -5.16
C GLU A 44 -23.66 -1.94 -6.42
N ALA A 45 -24.99 -2.04 -6.45
CA ALA A 45 -25.74 -2.52 -7.63
C ALA A 45 -25.48 -1.69 -8.89
N GLY A 46 -25.18 -0.39 -8.75
CA GLY A 46 -24.83 0.46 -9.89
C GLY A 46 -23.51 0.07 -10.58
N ASN A 47 -22.58 -0.52 -9.83
CA ASN A 47 -21.27 -0.95 -10.34
C ASN A 47 -21.33 -2.35 -10.97
N LEU A 48 -22.20 -3.21 -10.42
CA LEU A 48 -22.43 -4.58 -10.89
C LEU A 48 -23.93 -4.75 -11.21
N PRO A 49 -24.34 -4.61 -12.48
CA PRO A 49 -25.75 -4.51 -12.87
C PRO A 49 -26.59 -5.78 -12.62
N PHE A 50 -25.94 -6.88 -12.25
CA PHE A 50 -26.57 -8.16 -11.93
C PHE A 50 -26.76 -8.38 -10.43
N LEU A 51 -26.36 -7.43 -9.57
CA LEU A 51 -26.61 -7.55 -8.15
C LEU A 51 -28.08 -7.27 -7.82
N PRO A 52 -28.77 -8.17 -7.10
CA PRO A 52 -30.15 -7.98 -6.69
C PRO A 52 -30.28 -7.14 -5.41
N VAL A 53 -29.16 -6.74 -4.79
CA VAL A 53 -29.09 -6.03 -3.51
C VAL A 53 -28.32 -4.72 -3.68
N PRO A 54 -28.63 -3.67 -2.89
CA PRO A 54 -28.02 -2.35 -3.05
C PRO A 54 -26.50 -2.37 -2.86
N GLU A 55 -26.00 -3.23 -1.98
CA GLU A 55 -24.59 -3.34 -1.64
C GLU A 55 -24.18 -4.79 -1.35
N VAL A 56 -22.97 -5.17 -1.75
CA VAL A 56 -22.33 -6.46 -1.46
C VAL A 56 -20.95 -6.22 -0.88
N GLY A 57 -20.71 -6.76 0.32
CA GLY A 57 -19.40 -6.79 0.95
C GLY A 57 -18.45 -7.81 0.28
N ILE A 58 -17.16 -7.48 0.22
CA ILE A 58 -16.08 -8.33 -0.28
C ILE A 58 -15.17 -8.70 0.91
N GLU A 59 -15.11 -9.99 1.20
CA GLU A 59 -14.62 -10.54 2.48
C GLU A 59 -13.15 -10.23 2.82
N ASN A 60 -12.27 -10.20 1.83
CA ASN A 60 -10.84 -10.08 2.07
C ASN A 60 -10.27 -8.86 1.36
N SER A 61 -9.25 -8.28 1.98
CA SER A 61 -8.50 -7.17 1.42
C SER A 61 -7.00 -7.33 1.61
N THR A 62 -6.26 -6.78 0.66
CA THR A 62 -4.82 -6.53 0.77
C THR A 62 -4.58 -5.06 0.51
N VAL A 63 -3.94 -4.38 1.45
CA VAL A 63 -3.54 -2.99 1.33
C VAL A 63 -2.03 -2.93 1.23
N VAL A 64 -1.53 -2.24 0.21
CA VAL A 64 -0.10 -2.00 0.02
C VAL A 64 0.14 -0.50 0.09
N LEU A 65 0.81 -0.06 1.16
CA LEU A 65 1.33 1.30 1.26
C LEU A 65 2.65 1.37 0.50
N THR A 66 2.67 2.15 -0.57
CA THR A 66 3.88 2.40 -1.35
C THR A 66 4.83 3.30 -0.56
N PRO A 67 6.15 3.24 -0.83
CA PRO A 67 7.13 4.06 -0.11
C PRO A 67 6.95 5.57 -0.28
N ARG A 68 6.21 5.99 -1.31
CA ARG A 68 5.88 7.40 -1.56
C ARG A 68 4.59 7.84 -0.88
N GLY A 69 3.90 6.97 -0.14
CA GLY A 69 2.66 7.29 0.57
C GLY A 69 1.37 6.99 -0.20
N GLY A 70 1.44 6.47 -1.43
CA GLY A 70 0.26 6.00 -2.17
C GLY A 70 -0.23 4.64 -1.66
N LEU A 71 -1.51 4.34 -1.86
CA LEU A 71 -2.17 3.11 -1.37
C LEU A 71 -2.70 2.28 -2.54
N ASN A 72 -2.31 1.01 -2.62
CA ASN A 72 -2.94 0.03 -3.51
C ASN A 72 -3.81 -0.90 -2.67
N VAL A 73 -5.12 -0.88 -2.93
CA VAL A 73 -6.09 -1.74 -2.23
C VAL A 73 -6.58 -2.78 -3.22
N THR A 74 -6.51 -4.05 -2.83
CA THR A 74 -7.09 -5.16 -3.58
C THR A 74 -8.06 -5.90 -2.69
N CYS A 75 -9.35 -5.81 -3.02
CA CYS A 75 -10.41 -6.57 -2.38
C CYS A 75 -10.66 -7.85 -3.19
N PHE A 76 -10.85 -8.98 -2.52
CA PHE A 76 -11.16 -10.24 -3.17
C PHE A 76 -12.08 -11.09 -2.30
N GLY A 77 -12.94 -11.87 -2.94
CA GLY A 77 -13.89 -12.70 -2.25
C GLY A 77 -14.77 -13.48 -3.22
N GLN A 78 -15.86 -13.97 -2.69
CA GLN A 78 -16.89 -14.68 -3.43
C GLN A 78 -18.18 -13.86 -3.38
N LEU A 79 -18.99 -13.92 -4.44
CA LEU A 79 -20.35 -13.41 -4.37
C LEU A 79 -21.10 -14.12 -3.24
N PRO A 80 -21.86 -13.38 -2.40
CA PRO A 80 -22.67 -13.97 -1.34
C PRO A 80 -23.62 -15.06 -1.85
N GLU A 81 -23.96 -15.99 -0.95
CA GLU A 81 -24.98 -16.99 -1.23
C GLU A 81 -26.30 -16.35 -1.67
N GLY A 82 -26.94 -16.93 -2.69
CA GLY A 82 -28.18 -16.42 -3.27
C GLY A 82 -27.99 -15.43 -4.43
N ILE A 83 -26.77 -14.93 -4.67
CA ILE A 83 -26.48 -14.12 -5.87
C ILE A 83 -25.96 -15.03 -6.98
N SER A 84 -26.68 -15.04 -8.11
CA SER A 84 -26.24 -15.81 -9.28
C SER A 84 -25.00 -15.14 -9.91
N PRO A 85 -23.91 -15.89 -10.13
CA PRO A 85 -22.76 -15.36 -10.84
C PRO A 85 -23.12 -15.04 -12.30
N PRO A 86 -22.41 -14.09 -12.94
CA PRO A 86 -22.66 -13.76 -14.33
C PRO A 86 -22.32 -14.96 -15.23
N ALA A 87 -23.01 -15.09 -16.36
CA ALA A 87 -22.77 -16.19 -17.31
C ALA A 87 -21.36 -16.16 -17.95
N LYS A 88 -20.70 -15.00 -17.92
CA LYS A 88 -19.33 -14.76 -18.38
C LYS A 88 -18.62 -13.84 -17.40
N THR A 89 -17.28 -13.85 -17.41
CA THR A 89 -16.49 -12.89 -16.64
C THR A 89 -16.90 -11.45 -16.99
N TYR A 90 -17.38 -10.73 -15.99
CA TYR A 90 -17.73 -9.33 -16.05
C TYR A 90 -16.55 -8.48 -15.57
N GLN A 91 -16.32 -7.34 -16.22
CA GLN A 91 -15.28 -6.39 -15.87
C GLN A 91 -15.82 -4.97 -16.03
N ALA A 92 -15.50 -4.09 -15.08
CA ALA A 92 -15.89 -2.69 -15.15
C ALA A 92 -14.89 -1.78 -14.44
N TRP A 93 -14.88 -0.53 -14.87
CA TRP A 93 -14.23 0.56 -14.14
C TRP A 93 -15.25 1.17 -13.18
N VAL A 94 -14.87 1.27 -11.91
CA VAL A 94 -15.75 1.70 -10.82
C VAL A 94 -15.07 2.80 -10.01
N PRO A 95 -15.81 3.76 -9.43
CA PRO A 95 -15.21 4.70 -8.49
C PRO A 95 -14.83 3.96 -7.20
N CYS A 96 -13.62 4.22 -6.71
CA CYS A 96 -13.17 3.83 -5.38
C CYS A 96 -13.09 5.08 -4.51
N HIS A 97 -13.73 5.02 -3.36
CA HIS A 97 -13.79 6.12 -2.41
C HIS A 97 -12.82 5.87 -1.25
N SER A 98 -12.11 6.91 -0.85
CA SER A 98 -11.46 7.04 0.46
C SER A 98 -12.08 8.23 1.21
N ASP A 99 -11.63 8.48 2.44
CA ASP A 99 -12.08 9.63 3.22
C ASP A 99 -11.77 10.98 2.55
N THR A 100 -10.77 11.01 1.67
CA THR A 100 -10.24 12.26 1.08
C THR A 100 -10.39 12.31 -0.44
N ASP A 101 -10.49 11.17 -1.11
CA ASP A 101 -10.33 11.09 -2.57
C ASP A 101 -11.30 10.10 -3.22
N VAL A 102 -11.57 10.34 -4.50
CA VAL A 102 -12.25 9.39 -5.38
C VAL A 102 -11.33 9.09 -6.55
N VAL A 103 -11.00 7.80 -6.73
CA VAL A 103 -10.13 7.33 -7.81
C VAL A 103 -10.85 6.30 -8.66
N GLN A 104 -10.38 6.08 -9.88
CA GLN A 104 -10.90 5.01 -10.71
C GLN A 104 -10.25 3.68 -10.31
N GLY A 105 -11.07 2.70 -9.96
CA GLY A 105 -10.68 1.32 -9.74
C GLY A 105 -11.25 0.38 -10.80
N HIS A 106 -10.87 -0.88 -10.70
CA HIS A 106 -11.27 -1.94 -11.62
C HIS A 106 -11.84 -3.12 -10.86
N ILE A 107 -13.03 -3.58 -11.25
CA ILE A 107 -13.69 -4.76 -10.67
C ILE A 107 -13.82 -5.86 -11.72
N VAL A 108 -13.55 -7.09 -11.30
CA VAL A 108 -13.69 -8.32 -12.09
C VAL A 108 -14.54 -9.30 -11.31
N VAL A 109 -15.61 -9.79 -11.95
CA VAL A 109 -16.45 -10.87 -11.41
C VAL A 109 -16.42 -12.02 -12.39
N THR A 110 -15.80 -13.11 -11.99
CA THR A 110 -15.68 -14.32 -12.82
C THR A 110 -17.02 -15.07 -12.92
N ALA A 111 -17.15 -15.94 -13.92
CA ALA A 111 -18.34 -16.80 -14.05
C ALA A 111 -18.53 -17.79 -12.89
N SER A 112 -17.50 -18.02 -12.07
CA SER A 112 -17.62 -18.81 -10.84
C SER A 112 -18.07 -17.97 -9.63
N GLY A 113 -18.33 -16.67 -9.80
CA GLY A 113 -18.71 -15.75 -8.74
C GLY A 113 -17.53 -15.20 -7.92
N ARG A 114 -16.28 -15.45 -8.32
CA ARG A 114 -15.14 -14.83 -7.66
C ARG A 114 -15.08 -13.35 -8.01
N VAL A 115 -14.97 -12.50 -7.01
CA VAL A 115 -14.88 -11.05 -7.13
C VAL A 115 -13.45 -10.60 -6.84
N THR A 116 -12.94 -9.67 -7.62
CA THR A 116 -11.69 -8.95 -7.35
C THR A 116 -11.86 -7.50 -7.72
N MET A 117 -11.58 -6.59 -6.80
CA MET A 117 -11.62 -5.14 -7.00
C MET A 117 -10.28 -4.53 -6.64
N THR A 118 -9.74 -3.68 -7.50
CA THR A 118 -8.45 -3.02 -7.31
C THR A 118 -8.60 -1.51 -7.39
N CYS A 119 -8.09 -0.82 -6.38
CA CYS A 119 -8.09 0.64 -6.27
C CYS A 119 -6.66 1.15 -6.06
N HIS A 120 -6.30 2.25 -6.72
CA HIS A 120 -4.98 2.87 -6.63
C HIS A 120 -5.13 4.34 -6.23
N PHE A 121 -4.86 4.64 -4.96
CA PHE A 121 -4.85 5.99 -4.45
C PHE A 121 -3.43 6.57 -4.56
N PRO A 122 -3.25 7.72 -5.24
CA PRO A 122 -1.95 8.34 -5.35
C PRO A 122 -1.47 8.85 -3.97
N PRO A 123 -0.17 9.11 -3.81
CA PRO A 123 0.33 9.85 -2.65
C PRO A 123 -0.40 11.19 -2.46
N PRO A 124 -0.54 11.65 -1.21
CA PRO A 124 -0.96 13.03 -0.96
C PRO A 124 0.04 14.02 -1.60
N ALA A 125 -0.50 15.12 -2.15
CA ALA A 125 0.27 16.17 -2.81
C ALA A 125 1.09 17.01 -1.82
#